data_AF-A0A960VCW7-F1
#
_entry.id   AF-A0A960VCW7-F1
#
_cell.length_a   1.000
_cell.length_b   1.000
_cell.length_c   1.000
_cell.angle_alpha   90.00
_cell.angle_beta   90.00
_cell.angle_gamma   90.00
#
_symmetry.space_group_name_H-M   'P 1'
#
loop_
_entity.id
_entity.type
_entity.pdbx_description
1 polymer ?
#
loop_
_entity_poly.entity_id
_entity_poly.type
_entity_poly.pdbx_seq_one_letter_code
_entity_poly.pdbx_strand_id
1 'polypeptide(L)' 'MSKDEKEKRTIYLDAQMIKAIEFIQEKRRWAFTQVIAAWLEGVITDEEIKEAKEKANVN' A
#
# COMPACT_ATOMS: atom_id res chain seq x y z
N MET A 1 -14.27 -26.34 -15.08
CA MET A 1 -13.88 -25.49 -13.94
C MET A 1 -13.18 -24.27 -14.51
N SER A 2 -13.86 -23.13 -14.57
CA SER A 2 -13.24 -21.89 -15.04
C SER A 2 -12.24 -21.44 -13.98
N LYS A 3 -10.97 -21.41 -14.37
CA LYS A 3 -9.91 -20.78 -13.58
C LYS A 3 -10.16 -19.27 -13.57
N ASP A 4 -9.93 -18.65 -12.42
CA ASP A 4 -9.82 -17.20 -12.22
C ASP A 4 -11.13 -16.40 -12.04
N GLU A 5 -11.92 -16.72 -11.01
CA GLU A 5 -12.68 -15.66 -10.33
C GLU A 5 -11.70 -14.76 -9.59
N LYS A 6 -11.31 -13.64 -10.21
CA LYS A 6 -10.59 -12.57 -9.52
C LYS A 6 -11.48 -12.06 -8.38
N GLU A 7 -11.17 -12.49 -7.16
CA GLU A 7 -11.85 -12.05 -5.95
C GLU A 7 -11.67 -10.53 -5.81
N LYS A 8 -12.76 -9.77 -5.98
CA LYS A 8 -12.73 -8.32 -5.78
C LYS A 8 -12.76 -8.06 -4.28
N ARG A 9 -11.68 -7.47 -3.75
CA ARG A 9 -11.60 -7.02 -2.36
C ARG A 9 -11.74 -5.51 -2.32
N THR A 10 -12.65 -5.02 -1.46
CA THR A 10 -12.76 -3.61 -1.13
C THR A 10 -11.97 -3.34 0.14
N ILE A 11 -11.09 -2.35 0.09
CA ILE A 11 -10.28 -1.91 1.23
C ILE A 11 -10.53 -0.43 1.47
N TYR A 12 -10.66 -0.06 2.74
CA TYR A 12 -10.80 1.32 3.16
C TYR A 12 -9.45 1.84 3.62
N LEU A 13 -9.00 2.94 3.01
CA LEU A 13 -7.74 3.60 3.33
C LEU A 13 -8.06 4.96 3.93
N ASP A 14 -7.58 5.21 5.14
CA ASP A 14 -7.64 6.54 5.73
C ASP A 14 -6.62 7.49 5.06
N ALA A 15 -6.74 8.80 5.32
CA ALA A 15 -5.89 9.81 4.69
C ALA A 15 -4.39 9.65 5.02
N GLN A 16 -4.04 9.17 6.21
CA GLN A 16 -2.65 8.91 6.58
C GLN A 16 -2.10 7.68 5.86
N MET A 17 -2.94 6.66 5.66
CA MET A 17 -2.60 5.48 4.88
C MET A 17 -2.35 5.83 3.42
N ILE A 18 -3.17 6.68 2.82
CA ILE A 18 -2.96 7.16 1.44
C ILE A 18 -1.60 7.86 1.33
N LYS A 19 -1.28 8.80 2.24
CA LYS A 19 0.02 9.49 2.26
C LYS A 19 1.20 8.53 2.42
N ALA A 20 1.07 7.50 3.26
CA ALA A 20 2.12 6.51 3.44
C ALA A 20 2.34 5.68 2.17
N ILE A 21 1.27 5.29 1.48
CA ILE A 21 1.34 4.58 0.20
C ILE A 21 1.98 5.47 -0.87
N GLU A 22 1.60 6.75 -0.96
CA GLU A 22 2.20 7.72 -1.88
C GLU A 22 3.72 7.86 -1.64
N PHE A 23 4.13 7.97 -0.38
CA PHE A 23 5.54 8.04 0.00
C PHE A 23 6.33 6.80 -0.47
N ILE A 24 5.78 5.60 -0.27
CA ILE A 24 6.42 4.35 -0.71
C ILE A 24 6.43 4.25 -2.24
N GLN A 25 5.35 4.68 -2.89
CA GLN A 25 5.27 4.77 -4.35
C GLN A 25 6.41 5.63 -4.90
N GLU A 26 6.67 6.80 -4.32
CA GLU A 26 7.76 7.69 -4.76
C GLU A 26 9.13 7.06 -4.52
N LYS A 27 9.35 6.46 -3.34
CA LYS A 27 10.62 5.84 -2.97
C LYS A 27 10.96 4.64 -3.85
N ARG A 28 9.98 3.79 -4.15
CA ARG A 28 10.16 2.55 -4.92
C ARG A 28 9.90 2.72 -6.42
N ARG A 29 9.38 3.88 -6.84
CA ARG A 29 8.89 4.17 -8.21
C ARG A 29 7.88 3.12 -8.69
N TRP A 30 6.99 2.73 -7.79
CA TRP A 30 5.92 1.75 -8.06
C TRP A 30 4.59 2.46 -8.26
N ALA A 31 3.66 1.82 -8.96
CA ALA A 31 2.30 2.33 -9.01
C ALA A 31 1.61 2.16 -7.64
N PHE A 32 0.70 3.08 -7.30
CA PHE A 32 -0.10 3.04 -6.06
C PHE A 32 -0.71 1.65 -5.79
N THR A 33 -1.30 1.04 -6.82
CA THR A 33 -1.92 -0.29 -6.73
C THR A 33 -0.92 -1.42 -6.51
N GLN A 34 0.31 -1.29 -7.02
CA GLN A 34 1.38 -2.26 -6.77
C GLN A 34 1.86 -2.20 -5.32
N VAL A 35 1.93 -1.00 -4.73
CA VAL A 35 2.27 -0.82 -3.32
C VAL A 35 1.19 -1.46 -2.44
N ILE A 36 -0.10 -1.24 -2.76
CA ILE A 36 -1.21 -1.90 -2.05
C ILE A 36 -1.15 -3.41 -2.19
N ALA A 37 -0.94 -3.94 -3.40
CA ALA A 37 -0.85 -5.37 -3.62
C ALA A 37 0.33 -5.97 -2.82
N ALA A 38 1.49 -5.33 -2.86
CA ALA A 38 2.66 -5.74 -2.10
C ALA A 38 2.43 -5.71 -0.58
N TRP A 39 1.66 -4.75 -0.07
CA TRP A 39 1.25 -4.73 1.34
C TRP A 39 0.30 -5.89 1.68
N LEU A 40 -0.72 -6.13 0.84
CA LEU A 40 -1.66 -7.25 1.03
C LEU A 40 -0.98 -8.63 0.91
N GLU A 41 0.08 -8.73 0.11
CA GLU A 41 0.90 -9.94 -0.04
C GLU A 41 1.98 -10.08 1.05
N GLY A 42 2.11 -9.09 1.96
CA GLY A 42 3.10 -9.10 3.04
C GLY A 42 4.54 -8.79 2.60
N VAL A 43 4.74 -8.34 1.36
CA VAL A 43 6.03 -7.88 0.83
C VAL A 43 6.42 -6.52 1.43
N ILE A 44 5.43 -5.66 1.63
CA ILE A 44 5.58 -4.44 2.43
C ILE A 44 5.02 -4.74 3.81
N THR A 45 5.85 -4.55 4.83
CA THR A 45 5.49 -4.84 6.23
C THR A 45 4.71 -3.69 6.86
N ASP A 46 3.99 -3.98 7.95
CA ASP A 46 3.28 -2.95 8.71
C ASP A 46 4.25 -1.94 9.35
N GLU A 47 5.47 -2.38 9.70
CA GLU A 47 6.56 -1.50 10.16
C GLU A 47 6.96 -0.50 9.07
N GLU A 48 7.12 -0.93 7.81
CA GLU A 48 7.43 -0.02 6.71
C GLU A 48 6.31 0.99 6.44
N ILE A 49 5.05 0.56 6.55
CA ILE A 49 3.89 1.46 6.47
C ILE A 49 3.92 2.48 7.61
N LYS A 50 4.21 2.04 8.84
CA LYS A 50 4.30 2.93 10.01
C LYS A 50 5.42 3.96 9.86
N GLU A 51 6.61 3.54 9.42
CA GLU A 51 7.71 4.46 9.12
C GLU A 51 7.34 5.48 8.03
N ALA A 52 6.64 5.04 6.99
CA ALA A 52 6.16 5.92 5.93
C ALA A 52 5.12 6.93 6.47
N LYS A 53 4.21 6.51 7.35
CA LYS A 53 3.25 7.41 8.03
C LYS A 53 3.96 8.48 8.86
N GLU A 54 4.97 8.09 9.63
CA GLU A 54 5.75 9.03 10.45
C GLU A 54 6.49 10.05 9.58
N LYS A 55 7.15 9.60 8.50
CA LYS A 55 7.86 10.49 7.57
C LYS A 55 6.92 11.43 6.80
N ALA A 56 5.72 10.95 6.44
CA ALA A 56 4.71 11.75 5.75
C ALA A 56 3.99 12.77 6.65
N ASN A 57 4.09 12.65 7.97
CA ASN A 57 3.54 13.62 8.94
C ASN A 57 4.54 14.71 9.37
N VAL A 58 5.83 14.52 9.11
CA VAL A 58 6.91 15.44 9.54
C VAL A 58 7.23 16.51 8.48
N ASN A 59 6.74 16.35 7.23
CA ASN A 59 6.77 17.36 6.17
C ASN A 59 5.41 18.03 6.00
#